data_AF-A0A3C0R9A6-F1
#
_entry.id   AF-A0A3C0R9A6-F1
#
_cell.length_a   1.000
_cell.length_b   1.000
_cell.length_c   1.000
_cell.angle_alpha   90.00
_cell.angle_beta   90.00
_cell.angle_gamma   90.00
#
_symmetry.space_group_name_H-M   'P 1'
#
loop_
_entity.id
_entity.type
_entity.pdbx_description
1 polymer ?
#
loop_
_entity_poly.entity_id
_entity_poly.type
_entity_poly.pdbx_seq_one_letter_code
_entity_poly.pdbx_strand_id
1 'polypeptide(L)' 'FLIGGAFGVDGTIQQRAQFTWSLSKLVFPHMLVRLILAEQVYRACTINRNEKYHHV' A
#
# COMPACT_ATOMS: atom_id res chain seq x y z
N PHE A 1 5.34 2.64 5.65
CA PHE A 1 5.13 1.35 4.95
C PHE A 1 6.43 0.89 4.32
N LEU A 2 6.58 -0.41 4.03
CA LEU A 2 7.74 -0.98 3.37
C LEU A 2 7.29 -1.63 2.06
N ILE A 3 8.02 -1.38 0.97
CA ILE A 3 7.76 -1.98 -0.34
C ILE A 3 9.05 -2.64 -0.80
N GLY A 4 8.98 -3.93 -1.11
CA GLY A 4 10.12 -4.70 -1.60
C GLY A 4 10.62 -4.24 -2.96
N GLY A 5 11.85 -4.64 -3.29
CA GLY A 5 12.43 -4.44 -4.61
C GLY A 5 11.95 -5.49 -5.62
N ALA A 6 12.67 -5.66 -6.72
CA ALA A 6 12.36 -6.64 -7.75
C ALA A 6 12.29 -8.10 -7.23
N PHE A 7 13.04 -8.42 -6.17
CA PHE A 7 13.08 -9.74 -5.54
C PHE A 7 12.18 -9.87 -4.30
N GLY A 8 11.35 -8.86 -4.01
CA GLY A 8 10.49 -8.85 -2.82
C GLY A 8 11.20 -8.33 -1.57
N VAL A 9 10.83 -8.89 -0.41
CA VAL A 9 11.35 -8.50 0.92
C VAL A 9 12.01 -9.71 1.57
N ASP A 10 13.06 -9.46 2.36
CA ASP A 10 13.73 -10.52 3.10
C ASP A 10 12.79 -11.19 4.14
N GLY A 11 12.97 -12.49 4.38
CA GLY A 11 12.13 -13.25 5.30
C GLY A 11 12.14 -12.71 6.73
N THR A 12 13.26 -12.15 7.19
CA THR A 12 13.35 -11.53 8.52
C THR A 12 12.48 -10.28 8.64
N ILE A 13 12.37 -9.49 7.56
CA ILE A 13 11.50 -8.32 7.47
C ILE A 13 10.03 -8.76 7.50
N GLN A 14 9.70 -9.82 6.75
CA GLN A 14 8.35 -10.37 6.71
C GLN A 14 7.91 -10.89 8.08
N GLN A 15 8.79 -11.58 8.82
CA GLN A 15 8.50 -12.06 10.18
C GLN A 15 8.35 -10.92 11.19
N ARG A 16 9.09 -9.83 11.02
CA ARG A 16 9.00 -8.64 11.88
C ARG A 16 7.73 -7.81 11.62
N ALA A 17 7.15 -7.91 10.44
CA ALA A 17 6.00 -7.08 10.05
C ALA A 17 4.78 -7.39 10.92
N GLN A 18 4.30 -6.39 11.66
CA GLN A 18 3.08 -6.51 12.47
C GLN A 18 1.82 -6.67 11.61
N PHE A 19 1.88 -6.22 10.36
CA PHE A 19 0.78 -6.30 9.41
C PHE A 19 1.31 -6.40 7.98
N THR A 20 0.72 -7.26 7.16
CA THR A 20 1.04 -7.39 5.73
C THR A 20 -0.19 -7.10 4.89
N TRP A 21 -0.18 -6.01 4.10
CA TRP A 21 -1.25 -5.66 3.16
C TRP A 21 -1.02 -6.32 1.80
N SER A 22 -2.05 -6.99 1.28
CA SER A 22 -2.11 -7.39 -0.13
C SER A 22 -2.95 -6.39 -0.90
N LEU A 23 -2.36 -5.74 -1.91
CA LEU A 23 -3.09 -4.80 -2.78
C LEU A 23 -3.91 -5.51 -3.85
N SER A 24 -3.50 -6.71 -4.27
CA SER A 24 -4.14 -7.52 -5.30
C SER A 24 -3.51 -8.92 -5.35
N LYS A 25 -4.14 -9.84 -6.11
CA LYS A 25 -3.52 -11.10 -6.53
C LYS A 25 -2.52 -10.94 -7.69
N LEU A 26 -2.48 -9.76 -8.33
CA LEU A 26 -1.55 -9.46 -9.43
C LEU A 26 -0.18 -9.00 -8.92
N VAL A 27 0.84 -9.18 -9.75
CA VAL A 27 2.20 -8.64 -9.51
C VAL A 27 2.28 -7.23 -10.09
N PHE A 28 2.54 -6.24 -9.24
CA PHE A 28 2.72 -4.86 -9.67
C PHE A 28 4.19 -4.44 -9.63
N PRO A 29 4.67 -3.62 -10.58
CA PRO A 29 5.98 -2.99 -10.49
C PRO A 29 6.10 -2.15 -9.20
N HIS A 30 7.22 -2.26 -8.50
CA HIS A 30 7.42 -1.59 -7.21
C HIS A 30 7.24 -0.05 -7.28
N MET A 31 7.55 0.57 -8.43
CA MET A 31 7.31 2.00 -8.65
C MET A 31 5.82 2.33 -8.66
N LEU A 32 4.99 1.49 -9.28
CA LEU A 32 3.54 1.67 -9.33
C LEU A 32 2.91 1.45 -7.94
N VAL A 33 3.40 0.45 -7.19
CA VAL A 33 2.93 0.18 -5.82
C VAL A 33 3.08 1.40 -4.91
N ARG A 34 4.15 2.19 -5.06
CA ARG A 34 4.34 3.43 -4.28
C ARG A 34 3.21 4.42 -4.54
N LEU A 35 2.84 4.62 -5.80
CA LEU A 35 1.77 5.53 -6.19
C LEU A 35 0.40 5.05 -5.69
N ILE A 36 0.09 3.77 -5.92
CA ILE A 36 -1.17 3.16 -5.45
C ILE A 36 -1.29 3.31 -3.94
N LEU A 37 -0.24 2.95 -3.19
CA LEU A 37 -0.30 3.01 -1.73
C LEU A 37 -0.43 4.45 -1.20
N ALA A 38 0.24 5.42 -1.83
CA ALA A 38 0.09 6.83 -1.48
C ALA A 38 -1.36 7.30 -1.69
N GLU A 39 -1.97 6.93 -2.82
CA GLU A 39 -3.37 7.25 -3.11
C GLU A 39 -4.35 6.57 -2.14
N GLN A 40 -4.10 5.31 -1.77
CA GLN A 40 -4.96 4.59 -0.82
C GLN A 40 -4.85 5.15 0.60
N VAL A 41 -3.66 5.61 1.03
CA VAL A 41 -3.49 6.30 2.31
C VAL A 41 -4.21 7.65 2.28
N TYR A 42 -4.08 8.42 1.20
CA TYR A 42 -4.82 9.67 1.02
C TYR A 42 -6.33 9.45 1.11
N ARG A 43 -6.86 8.49 0.34
CA ARG A 43 -8.26 8.02 0.40
C ARG A 43 -8.71 7.72 1.82
N ALA A 44 -7.93 6.92 2.55
CA ALA A 44 -8.27 6.53 3.92
C ALA A 44 -8.33 7.75 4.86
N CYS A 45 -7.37 8.68 4.75
CA CYS A 45 -7.38 9.91 5.51
C CYS A 45 -8.58 10.81 5.17
N THR A 46 -8.91 10.97 3.89
CA THR A 46 -10.07 11.78 3.46
C THR A 46 -11.38 11.19 3.97
N ILE A 47 -11.55 9.87 3.88
CA ILE A 47 -12.71 9.16 4.47
C ILE A 47 -12.77 9.39 5.99
N ASN A 48 -11.64 9.26 6.68
CA ASN A 48 -11.59 9.44 8.15
C ASN A 48 -11.91 10.89 8.58
N ARG A 49 -11.72 11.87 7.69
CA ARG A 49 -12.09 13.27 7.92
C ARG A 49 -13.54 13.58 7.54
N ASN A 50 -14.31 12.59 7.09
CA ASN A 50 -15.64 12.77 6.50
C ASN A 50 -15.64 13.76 5.31
N GLU A 51 -14.52 13.88 4.62
CA GLU A 51 -14.40 14.69 3.41
C GLU A 51 -14.90 13.89 2.19
N LYS A 52 -15.44 14.60 1.19
CA LYS A 52 -15.84 13.96 -0.06
C LYS A 52 -14.61 13.55 -0.85
N TYR A 53 -14.46 12.25 -1.05
CA TYR A 53 -13.35 11.69 -1.82
C TYR A 53 -13.82 11.02 -3.13
N HIS A 54 -14.94 10.30 -3.07
CA HIS A 54 -15.55 9.60 -4.21
C HIS A 54 -16.97 10.07 -4.48
N HIS A 55 -17.16 11.35 -4.77
CA HIS A 55 -18.41 11.85 -5.37
C HIS A 55 -18.10 13.12 -6.16
N VAL A 56 -18.34 13.05 -7.48
CA VAL A 56 -18.88 14.17 -8.26
C VAL A 56 -20.33 14.34 -7.83
#